data_AF-A0A7I8EIJ0-F1
#
_entry.id   AF-A0A7I8EIJ0-F1
#
_cell.length_a   1.000
_cell.length_b   1.000
_cell.length_c   1.000
_cell.angle_alpha   90.00
_cell.angle_beta   90.00
_cell.angle_gamma   90.00
#
_symmetry.space_group_name_H-M   'P 1'
#
loop_
_entity.id
_entity.type
_entity.pdbx_description
1 polymer ?
#
loop_
_entity_poly.entity_id
_entity_poly.type
_entity_poly.pdbx_seq_one_letter_code
_entity_poly.pdbx_strand_id
1 'polypeptide(L)'
;MSQKTIARLERLQQLNSNRQWINHDLYRLMYQEDLYIIAYERIKSKPGNMTPGTDEETLDGFSLATIREIIQEMRTEHFRFRPVRQQFIPKSNGKMRKLGIPCVRDKVVQEVMHMILEAIYDSPNAPYFQETSHGFRPQRSCHTALREIRTHWTGVNWYIEGDIHACFDELDHQILVHILRKKIKDERFLNLIWKLLKAGYMDLHGSKKESLIGSPQGGIISPILANVYLHELDEYIEKIKKTHEKGTKKRDNPEYVRLIREKNRLVAQGATKTKAFRAIMKQIRATPSKVVNDPTFCRIKYLRYADDWLSAT
;
A
#
# COMPACT_ATOMS: atom_id res chain seq x y z
N MET A 1 -19.79 -6.35 -22.30
CA MET A 1 -18.44 -5.77 -22.14
C MET A 1 -17.78 -5.69 -23.50
N SER A 2 -17.32 -4.52 -23.94
CA SER A 2 -16.48 -4.46 -25.15
C SER A 2 -15.13 -5.11 -24.86
N GLN A 3 -14.79 -6.21 -25.57
CA GLN A 3 -13.47 -6.85 -25.49
C GLN A 3 -12.31 -5.85 -25.65
N LYS A 4 -12.55 -4.73 -26.35
CA LYS A 4 -11.55 -3.69 -26.61
C LYS A 4 -11.10 -2.93 -25.36
N THR A 5 -11.99 -2.69 -24.39
CA THR A 5 -11.66 -1.88 -23.21
C THR A 5 -10.80 -2.68 -22.22
N ILE A 6 -11.16 -3.94 -21.99
CA ILE A 6 -10.38 -4.87 -21.17
C ILE A 6 -8.99 -5.08 -21.79
N ALA A 7 -8.94 -5.35 -23.10
CA ALA A 7 -7.67 -5.51 -23.82
C ALA A 7 -6.76 -4.28 -23.72
N ARG A 8 -7.31 -3.06 -23.59
CA ARG A 8 -6.51 -1.84 -23.37
C ARG A 8 -5.91 -1.78 -21.97
N LEU A 9 -6.67 -2.15 -20.93
CA LEU A 9 -6.13 -2.23 -19.57
C LEU A 9 -5.10 -3.36 -19.44
N GLU A 10 -5.33 -4.51 -20.05
CA GLU A 10 -4.38 -5.63 -20.10
C GLU A 10 -3.09 -5.22 -20.82
N ARG A 11 -3.21 -4.52 -21.97
CA ARG A 11 -2.05 -3.98 -22.66
C ARG A 11 -1.30 -2.96 -21.79
N LEU A 12 -2.01 -2.11 -21.06
CA LEU A 12 -1.39 -1.15 -20.13
C LEU A 12 -0.60 -1.88 -19.03
N GLN A 13 -1.16 -2.95 -18.48
CA GLN A 13 -0.47 -3.80 -17.49
C GLN A 13 0.79 -4.44 -18.11
N GLN A 14 0.67 -5.03 -19.30
CA GLN A 14 1.79 -5.69 -19.98
C GLN A 14 2.95 -4.73 -20.26
N LEU A 15 2.65 -3.50 -20.69
CA LEU A 15 3.67 -2.48 -20.93
C LEU A 15 4.37 -2.07 -19.63
N ASN A 16 3.62 -1.92 -18.54
CA ASN A 16 4.17 -1.54 -17.23
C ASN A 16 4.89 -2.68 -16.50
N SER A 17 4.84 -3.91 -17.02
CA SER A 17 5.77 -4.98 -16.61
C SER A 17 7.23 -4.55 -16.74
N ASN A 18 7.54 -3.66 -17.68
CA ASN A 18 8.81 -2.94 -17.67
C ASN A 18 8.73 -1.75 -16.71
N ARG A 19 9.51 -1.77 -15.62
CA ARG A 19 9.55 -0.69 -14.62
C ARG A 19 9.93 0.66 -15.20
N GLN A 20 10.72 0.70 -16.29
CA GLN A 20 11.14 1.92 -16.98
C GLN A 20 10.10 2.45 -17.97
N TRP A 21 9.01 1.71 -18.22
CA TRP A 21 7.97 2.17 -19.12
C TRP A 21 7.31 3.46 -18.61
N ILE A 22 7.10 4.39 -19.54
CA ILE A 22 6.47 5.68 -19.32
C ILE A 22 5.15 5.70 -20.07
N ASN A 23 4.08 6.08 -19.36
CA ASN A 23 2.73 6.06 -19.86
C ASN A 23 2.33 7.41 -20.45
N HIS A 24 1.77 7.35 -21.65
CA HIS A 24 1.24 8.47 -22.40
C HIS A 24 -0.24 8.21 -22.75
N ASP A 25 -1.03 9.27 -22.97
CA ASP A 25 -2.44 9.19 -23.41
C ASP A 25 -3.37 8.36 -22.49
N LEU A 26 -3.13 8.40 -21.17
CA LEU A 26 -3.97 7.74 -20.17
C LEU A 26 -5.35 8.39 -20.05
N TYR A 27 -5.43 9.71 -20.22
CA TYR A 27 -6.66 10.46 -20.08
C TYR A 27 -7.73 10.02 -21.09
N ARG A 28 -7.31 9.52 -22.26
CA ARG A 28 -8.22 8.99 -23.28
C ARG A 28 -8.94 7.70 -22.84
N LEU A 29 -8.39 6.96 -21.87
CA LEU A 29 -9.09 5.83 -21.26
C LEU A 29 -10.34 6.28 -20.50
N MET A 30 -10.35 7.51 -19.96
CA MET A 30 -11.52 8.13 -19.33
C MET A 30 -12.67 8.39 -20.32
N TYR A 31 -12.53 8.08 -21.61
CA TYR A 31 -13.62 8.20 -22.58
C TYR A 31 -14.38 6.89 -22.81
N GLN A 32 -13.91 5.79 -22.21
CA GLN A 32 -14.50 4.47 -22.43
C GLN A 32 -15.65 4.23 -21.47
N GLU A 33 -16.88 4.15 -22.00
CA GLU A 33 -18.11 3.92 -21.24
C GLU A 33 -18.04 2.66 -20.37
N ASP A 34 -17.45 1.57 -20.90
CA ASP A 34 -17.31 0.31 -20.15
C ASP A 34 -16.55 0.48 -18.82
N LEU A 35 -15.54 1.36 -18.74
CA LEU A 35 -14.79 1.56 -17.49
C LEU A 35 -15.67 2.16 -16.40
N TYR A 36 -16.57 3.08 -16.76
CA TYR A 36 -17.50 3.69 -15.81
C TYR A 36 -18.54 2.70 -15.31
N ILE A 37 -19.02 1.83 -16.19
CA ILE A 37 -19.94 0.75 -15.82
C ILE A 37 -19.26 -0.21 -14.83
N ILE A 38 -18.02 -0.63 -15.10
CA ILE A 38 -17.25 -1.49 -14.19
C ILE A 38 -16.99 -0.79 -12.86
N ALA A 39 -16.60 0.49 -12.90
CA ALA A 39 -16.39 1.29 -11.70
C ALA A 39 -17.65 1.36 -10.84
N TYR A 40 -18.81 1.61 -11.46
CA TYR A 40 -20.10 1.64 -10.78
C TYR A 40 -20.42 0.30 -10.11
N GLU A 41 -20.26 -0.84 -10.81
CA GLU A 41 -20.52 -2.17 -10.24
C GLU A 41 -19.56 -2.51 -9.07
N ARG A 42 -18.29 -2.10 -9.17
CA ARG A 42 -17.30 -2.26 -8.08
C ARG A 42 -17.64 -1.42 -6.84
N ILE A 43 -18.23 -0.25 -7.04
CA ILE A 43 -18.64 0.63 -5.94
C ILE A 43 -19.92 0.09 -5.30
N LYS A 44 -20.91 -0.29 -6.11
CA LYS A 44 -22.20 -0.83 -5.70
C LYS A 44 -22.08 -2.11 -4.86
N SER A 45 -21.12 -2.96 -5.18
CA SER A 45 -20.89 -4.23 -4.47
C SER A 45 -20.22 -4.08 -3.09
N LYS A 46 -19.71 -2.89 -2.71
CA LYS A 46 -19.02 -2.68 -1.42
C LYS A 46 -19.98 -2.14 -0.34
N PRO A 47 -20.20 -2.87 0.77
CA PRO A 47 -21.01 -2.38 1.89
C PRO A 47 -20.34 -1.15 2.52
N GLY A 48 -21.09 -0.05 2.64
CA GLY A 48 -20.59 1.25 3.13
C GLY A 48 -20.45 2.34 2.06
N ASN A 49 -20.43 1.98 0.77
CA ASN A 49 -20.40 2.97 -0.33
C ASN A 49 -21.76 3.59 -0.66
N MET A 50 -22.84 3.06 -0.06
CA MET A 50 -24.22 3.55 -0.22
C MET A 50 -24.53 4.83 0.59
N THR A 51 -23.61 5.30 1.44
CA THR A 51 -23.83 6.54 2.20
C THR A 51 -23.83 7.75 1.25
N PRO A 52 -24.89 8.59 1.25
CA PRO A 52 -24.97 9.80 0.43
C PRO A 52 -23.81 10.75 0.71
N GLY A 53 -23.31 11.37 -0.36
CA GLY A 53 -22.21 12.35 -0.33
C GLY A 53 -22.70 13.73 0.07
N THR A 54 -22.22 14.77 -0.62
CA THR A 54 -22.77 16.14 -0.55
C THR A 54 -24.09 16.29 -1.28
N ASP A 55 -24.32 15.46 -2.30
CA ASP A 55 -25.57 15.39 -3.03
C ASP A 55 -26.45 14.31 -2.38
N GLU A 56 -27.74 14.59 -2.17
CA GLU A 56 -28.72 13.63 -1.63
C GLU A 56 -28.98 12.43 -2.57
N GLU A 57 -28.34 12.40 -3.74
CA GLU A 57 -28.42 11.30 -4.70
C GLU A 57 -27.71 10.04 -4.17
N THR A 58 -28.49 8.96 -4.03
CA THR A 58 -27.98 7.60 -3.82
C THR A 58 -27.55 6.97 -5.15
N LEU A 59 -26.87 5.82 -5.08
CA LEU A 59 -26.44 5.05 -6.26
C LEU A 59 -27.58 4.73 -7.24
N ASP A 60 -28.84 4.72 -6.78
CA ASP A 60 -30.02 4.36 -7.57
C ASP A 60 -30.35 5.37 -8.70
N GLY A 61 -29.85 6.61 -8.60
CA GLY A 61 -29.99 7.64 -9.65
C GLY A 61 -28.91 7.59 -10.73
N PHE A 62 -27.90 6.74 -10.60
CA PHE A 62 -26.75 6.72 -11.52
C PHE A 62 -27.07 5.98 -12.81
N SER A 63 -27.29 6.73 -13.89
CA SER A 63 -27.75 6.20 -15.18
C SER A 63 -26.64 6.19 -16.25
N LEU A 64 -26.87 5.47 -17.35
CA LEU A 64 -26.00 5.55 -18.54
C LEU A 64 -25.94 6.97 -19.12
N ALA A 65 -27.00 7.77 -18.96
CA ALA A 65 -26.99 9.17 -19.38
C ALA A 65 -25.98 9.99 -18.56
N THR A 66 -25.99 9.83 -17.24
CA THR A 66 -25.02 10.45 -16.32
C THR A 66 -23.59 10.05 -16.68
N ILE A 67 -23.33 8.78 -17.01
CA ILE A 67 -22.01 8.33 -17.46
C ILE A 67 -21.58 9.07 -18.74
N ARG A 68 -22.48 9.20 -19.72
CA ARG A 68 -22.18 9.90 -20.98
C ARG A 68 -21.91 11.38 -20.77
N GLU A 69 -22.64 12.03 -19.87
CA GLU A 69 -22.39 13.43 -19.47
C GLU A 69 -21.00 13.57 -18.84
N ILE A 70 -20.63 12.70 -17.91
CA ILE A 70 -19.29 12.69 -17.31
C ILE A 70 -18.23 12.51 -18.39
N ILE A 71 -18.41 11.56 -19.31
CA ILE A 71 -17.47 11.33 -20.42
C ILE A 71 -17.36 12.57 -21.32
N GLN A 72 -18.47 13.26 -21.58
CA GLN A 72 -18.45 14.48 -22.36
C GLN A 72 -17.68 15.59 -21.65
N GLU A 73 -17.85 15.74 -20.33
CA GLU A 73 -17.05 16.66 -19.52
C GLU A 73 -15.57 16.28 -19.44
N MET A 74 -15.24 14.98 -19.49
CA MET A 74 -13.85 14.53 -19.61
C MET A 74 -13.28 14.89 -20.99
N ARG A 75 -14.06 14.73 -22.06
CA ARG A 75 -13.61 15.10 -23.42
C ARG A 75 -13.30 16.57 -23.54
N THR A 76 -14.13 17.42 -22.93
CA THR A 76 -13.94 18.87 -22.91
C THR A 76 -13.00 19.34 -21.80
N GLU A 77 -12.52 18.46 -20.92
CA GLU A 77 -11.69 18.77 -19.75
C GLU A 77 -12.34 19.71 -18.71
N HIS A 78 -13.65 19.88 -18.78
CA HIS A 78 -14.41 20.75 -17.87
C HIS A 78 -14.80 20.05 -16.57
N PHE A 79 -14.58 18.73 -16.46
CA PHE A 79 -14.87 18.00 -15.23
C PHE A 79 -14.16 18.62 -14.03
N ARG A 80 -14.91 18.81 -12.94
CA ARG A 80 -14.44 19.30 -11.63
C ARG A 80 -15.01 18.41 -10.53
N PHE A 81 -14.13 18.02 -9.61
CA PHE A 81 -14.52 17.34 -8.39
C PHE A 81 -15.27 18.30 -7.46
N ARG A 82 -16.29 17.79 -6.79
CA ARG A 82 -17.04 18.49 -5.76
C ARG A 82 -16.31 18.33 -4.41
N PRO A 83 -16.44 19.31 -3.50
CA PRO A 83 -15.91 19.17 -2.15
C PRO A 83 -16.51 17.95 -1.45
N VAL A 84 -15.71 17.21 -0.68
CA VAL A 84 -16.22 16.05 0.05
C VAL A 84 -17.01 16.46 1.29
N ARG A 85 -18.04 15.70 1.68
CA ARG A 85 -18.74 15.90 2.94
C ARG A 85 -17.90 15.33 4.09
N GLN A 86 -17.58 16.12 5.11
CA GLN A 86 -16.90 15.61 6.31
C GLN A 86 -17.87 14.95 7.29
N GLN A 87 -17.53 13.75 7.72
CA GLN A 87 -18.18 13.03 8.81
C GLN A 87 -17.15 12.62 9.85
N PHE A 88 -17.48 12.77 11.14
CA PHE A 88 -16.61 12.33 12.23
C PHE A 88 -17.07 10.98 12.75
N ILE A 89 -16.13 10.02 12.81
CA ILE A 89 -16.38 8.68 13.34
C ILE A 89 -15.51 8.48 14.59
N PRO A 90 -16.07 8.03 15.73
CA PRO A 90 -15.28 7.77 16.92
C PRO A 90 -14.33 6.59 16.69
N LYS A 91 -13.05 6.76 17.07
CA LYS A 91 -12.10 5.65 17.20
C LYS A 91 -12.27 4.96 18.55
N SER A 92 -11.80 3.72 18.66
CA SER A 92 -11.75 2.96 19.91
C SER A 92 -10.94 3.64 21.03
N ASN A 93 -10.02 4.54 20.68
CA ASN A 93 -9.19 5.31 21.62
C ASN A 93 -9.79 6.67 22.01
N GLY A 94 -11.06 6.95 21.66
CA GLY A 94 -11.75 8.19 22.00
C GLY A 94 -11.43 9.39 21.10
N LYS A 95 -10.44 9.29 20.19
CA LYS A 95 -10.19 10.33 19.17
C LYS A 95 -11.20 10.22 18.03
N MET A 96 -11.53 11.32 17.36
CA MET A 96 -12.40 11.30 16.18
C MET A 96 -11.58 11.10 14.90
N ARG A 97 -12.07 10.25 13.98
CA ARG A 97 -11.58 10.11 12.61
C ARG A 97 -12.41 10.98 11.69
N LYS A 98 -11.77 11.86 10.91
CA LYS A 98 -12.42 12.65 9.87
C LYS A 98 -12.56 11.78 8.62
N LEU A 99 -13.76 11.62 8.10
CA LEU A 99 -14.04 10.85 6.89
C LEU A 99 -14.66 11.78 5.84
N GLY A 100 -14.04 11.84 4.67
CA GLY A 100 -14.55 12.56 3.51
C GLY A 100 -15.39 11.63 2.65
N ILE A 101 -16.69 11.91 2.54
CA ILE A 101 -17.62 11.17 1.70
C ILE A 101 -17.84 11.96 0.41
N PRO A 102 -17.22 11.57 -0.73
CA PRO A 102 -17.46 12.19 -2.02
C PRO A 102 -18.86 11.86 -2.56
N CYS A 103 -19.35 12.65 -3.52
CA CYS A 103 -20.58 12.33 -4.26
C CYS A 103 -20.39 11.08 -5.14
N VAL A 104 -21.49 10.42 -5.51
CA VAL A 104 -21.47 9.17 -6.30
C VAL A 104 -20.74 9.37 -7.62
N ARG A 105 -21.01 10.48 -8.31
CA ARG A 105 -20.34 10.87 -9.55
C ARG A 105 -18.82 10.90 -9.39
N ASP A 106 -18.32 11.54 -8.34
CA ASP A 106 -16.88 11.63 -8.08
C ASP A 106 -16.30 10.28 -7.66
N LYS A 107 -17.04 9.46 -6.91
CA LYS A 107 -16.63 8.07 -6.59
C LYS A 107 -16.39 7.27 -7.86
N VAL A 108 -17.31 7.31 -8.82
CA VAL A 108 -17.18 6.56 -10.08
C VAL A 108 -15.95 7.02 -10.86
N VAL A 109 -15.73 8.33 -10.98
CA VAL A 109 -14.51 8.86 -11.63
C VAL A 109 -13.25 8.41 -10.90
N GLN A 110 -13.23 8.49 -9.56
CA GLN A 110 -12.08 8.06 -8.76
C GLN A 110 -11.80 6.56 -8.92
N GLU A 111 -12.81 5.71 -9.03
CA GLU A 111 -12.63 4.27 -9.26
C GLU A 111 -12.11 3.99 -10.67
N VAL A 112 -12.53 4.73 -11.71
CA VAL A 112 -11.91 4.63 -13.05
C VAL A 112 -10.44 5.01 -12.99
N MET A 113 -10.11 6.13 -12.33
CA MET A 113 -8.72 6.56 -12.14
C MET A 113 -7.92 5.52 -11.34
N HIS A 114 -8.52 4.92 -10.30
CA HIS A 114 -7.93 3.86 -9.50
C HIS A 114 -7.60 2.64 -10.37
N MET A 115 -8.52 2.17 -11.22
CA MET A 115 -8.26 1.04 -12.12
C MET A 115 -7.07 1.29 -13.07
N ILE A 116 -6.95 2.53 -13.57
CA ILE A 116 -5.81 2.92 -14.43
C ILE A 116 -4.51 2.93 -13.64
N LEU A 117 -4.50 3.52 -12.44
CA LEU A 117 -3.30 3.55 -11.59
C LEU A 117 -2.91 2.15 -11.10
N GLU A 118 -3.88 1.30 -10.76
CA GLU A 118 -3.68 -0.09 -10.37
C GLU A 118 -2.99 -0.86 -11.50
N ALA A 119 -3.45 -0.68 -12.75
CA ALA A 119 -2.82 -1.27 -13.92
C ALA A 119 -1.37 -0.80 -14.16
N ILE A 120 -0.99 0.40 -13.70
CA ILE A 120 0.35 0.97 -13.87
C ILE A 120 1.29 0.58 -12.73
N TYR A 121 0.81 0.63 -11.49
CA TYR A 121 1.65 0.56 -10.28
C TYR A 121 1.53 -0.78 -9.54
N ASP A 122 0.39 -1.46 -9.60
CA ASP A 122 0.13 -2.65 -8.79
C ASP A 122 -0.56 -3.75 -9.60
N SER A 123 -0.08 -3.96 -10.83
CA SER A 123 -0.56 -5.06 -11.67
C SER A 123 -0.33 -6.41 -10.98
N PRO A 124 -1.31 -7.33 -10.98
CA PRO A 124 -1.20 -8.65 -10.35
C PRO A 124 0.02 -9.47 -10.79
N ASN A 125 0.47 -9.29 -12.02
CA ASN A 125 1.52 -10.11 -12.62
C ASN A 125 2.91 -9.46 -12.57
N ALA A 126 2.97 -8.13 -12.44
CA ALA A 126 4.21 -7.38 -12.45
C ALA A 126 4.04 -6.06 -11.68
N PRO A 127 3.99 -6.12 -10.34
CA PRO A 127 3.83 -4.93 -9.53
C PRO A 127 5.06 -4.03 -9.60
N TYR A 128 4.84 -2.72 -9.67
CA TYR A 128 5.90 -1.74 -9.53
C TYR A 128 6.31 -1.56 -8.07
N PHE A 129 5.36 -1.69 -7.14
CA PHE A 129 5.62 -1.60 -5.71
C PHE A 129 6.52 -2.75 -5.21
N GLN A 130 7.32 -2.47 -4.18
CA GLN A 130 8.19 -3.48 -3.56
C GLN A 130 7.36 -4.58 -2.92
N GLU A 131 7.87 -5.81 -2.96
CA GLU A 131 7.25 -6.98 -2.34
C GLU A 131 7.03 -6.84 -0.84
N THR A 132 7.87 -6.03 -0.18
CA THR A 132 7.81 -5.70 1.24
C THR A 132 6.68 -4.74 1.61
N SER A 133 5.98 -4.17 0.63
CA SER A 133 4.81 -3.30 0.86
C SER A 133 3.52 -4.11 0.74
N HIS A 134 2.69 -4.12 1.78
CA HIS A 134 1.48 -4.97 1.83
C HIS A 134 0.17 -4.19 1.95
N GLY A 135 0.18 -2.98 2.51
CA GLY A 135 -1.05 -2.25 2.81
C GLY A 135 -1.80 -1.78 1.56
N PHE A 136 -3.12 -1.98 1.52
CA PHE A 136 -4.00 -1.51 0.43
C PHE A 136 -3.63 -1.98 -0.99
N ARG A 137 -3.03 -3.16 -1.11
CA ARG A 137 -2.64 -3.75 -2.40
C ARG A 137 -3.51 -4.97 -2.73
N PRO A 138 -3.87 -5.20 -4.00
CA PRO A 138 -4.52 -6.44 -4.41
C PRO A 138 -3.69 -7.66 -3.97
N GLN A 139 -4.37 -8.70 -3.49
CA GLN A 139 -3.75 -9.95 -3.03
C GLN A 139 -2.78 -9.82 -1.84
N ARG A 140 -2.72 -8.66 -1.18
CA ARG A 140 -1.96 -8.44 0.06
C ARG A 140 -2.90 -8.12 1.22
N SER A 141 -2.52 -8.54 2.42
CA SER A 141 -3.28 -8.31 3.64
C SER A 141 -2.36 -8.33 4.85
N CYS A 142 -2.90 -7.98 6.02
CA CYS A 142 -2.16 -8.10 7.29
C CYS A 142 -1.64 -9.53 7.49
N HIS A 143 -2.41 -10.55 7.11
CA HIS A 143 -1.97 -11.94 7.20
C HIS A 143 -0.79 -12.26 6.28
N THR A 144 -0.72 -11.66 5.08
CA THR A 144 0.45 -11.89 4.20
C THR A 144 1.69 -11.23 4.77
N ALA A 145 1.57 -10.06 5.40
CA ALA A 145 2.68 -9.39 6.08
C ALA A 145 3.19 -10.18 7.30
N LEU A 146 2.27 -10.65 8.16
CA LEU A 146 2.63 -11.47 9.32
C LEU A 146 3.27 -12.80 8.92
N ARG A 147 2.80 -13.41 7.82
CA ARG A 147 3.40 -14.63 7.28
C ARG A 147 4.81 -14.37 6.78
N GLU A 148 5.05 -13.26 6.09
CA GLU A 148 6.39 -12.85 5.62
C GLU A 148 7.36 -12.73 6.79
N ILE A 149 6.96 -12.03 7.85
CA ILE A 149 7.76 -11.90 9.08
C ILE A 149 8.02 -13.27 9.69
N ARG A 150 6.97 -14.06 9.94
CA ARG A 150 7.12 -15.36 10.61
C ARG A 150 8.02 -16.34 9.84
N THR A 151 7.92 -16.35 8.51
CA THR A 151 8.63 -17.32 7.68
C THR A 151 10.05 -16.87 7.32
N HIS A 152 10.23 -15.60 6.99
CA HIS A 152 11.50 -15.10 6.46
C HIS A 152 12.35 -14.37 7.52
N TRP A 153 11.76 -13.91 8.63
CA TRP A 153 12.48 -13.13 9.65
C TRP A 153 13.11 -14.00 10.75
N THR A 154 13.85 -15.03 10.34
CA THR A 154 14.60 -15.90 11.26
C THR A 154 15.90 -15.26 11.74
N GLY A 155 16.29 -15.58 12.98
CA GLY A 155 17.58 -15.15 13.55
C GLY A 155 17.72 -13.65 13.76
N VAL A 156 16.60 -12.93 13.89
CA VAL A 156 16.55 -11.49 14.21
C VAL A 156 16.74 -11.29 15.71
N ASN A 157 17.50 -10.28 16.11
CA ASN A 157 17.72 -9.92 17.50
C ASN A 157 16.88 -8.71 17.92
N TRP A 158 16.72 -7.75 17.02
CA TRP A 158 16.06 -6.48 17.28
C TRP A 158 14.98 -6.18 16.25
N TYR A 159 13.89 -5.58 16.71
CA TYR A 159 12.84 -5.01 15.89
C TYR A 159 12.79 -3.52 16.12
N ILE A 160 12.60 -2.77 15.03
CA ILE A 160 12.36 -1.35 15.01
C ILE A 160 10.98 -1.17 14.39
N GLU A 161 10.03 -0.70 15.19
CA GLU A 161 8.70 -0.33 14.76
C GLU A 161 8.67 1.18 14.52
N GLY A 162 8.06 1.59 13.42
CA GLY A 162 7.81 2.99 13.12
C GLY A 162 6.43 3.20 12.53
N ASP A 163 5.82 4.31 12.90
CA ASP A 163 4.53 4.78 12.38
C ASP A 163 4.74 6.11 11.65
N ILE A 164 4.16 6.24 10.46
CA ILE A 164 4.19 7.48 9.69
C ILE A 164 2.94 8.29 10.05
N HIS A 165 3.12 9.23 10.96
CA HIS A 165 2.05 10.10 11.43
C HIS A 165 1.34 10.80 10.27
N ALA A 166 0.00 10.73 10.26
CA ALA A 166 -0.88 11.48 9.35
C ALA A 166 -0.56 11.34 7.85
N CYS A 167 -0.01 10.20 7.42
CA CYS A 167 0.44 10.01 6.04
C CYS A 167 -0.61 10.36 4.98
N PHE A 168 -1.90 10.16 5.23
CA PHE A 168 -2.97 10.50 4.28
C PHE A 168 -3.43 11.96 4.35
N ASP A 169 -3.36 12.54 5.55
CA ASP A 169 -3.87 13.89 5.83
C ASP A 169 -2.81 14.97 5.53
N GLU A 170 -1.53 14.59 5.44
CA GLU A 170 -0.38 15.51 5.28
C GLU A 170 0.43 15.30 3.99
N LEU A 171 -0.11 14.61 2.96
CA LEU A 171 0.59 14.47 1.68
C LEU A 171 0.81 15.83 1.00
N ASP A 172 2.06 16.13 0.67
CA ASP A 172 2.42 17.24 -0.21
C ASP A 172 2.02 16.92 -1.65
N HIS A 173 1.08 17.71 -2.18
CA HIS A 173 0.54 17.50 -3.53
C HIS A 173 1.59 17.70 -4.62
N GLN A 174 2.54 18.62 -4.45
CA GLN A 174 3.58 18.88 -5.44
C GLN A 174 4.55 17.71 -5.53
N ILE A 175 4.98 17.18 -4.39
CA ILE A 175 5.85 16.01 -4.33
C ILE A 175 5.13 14.80 -4.93
N LEU A 176 3.87 14.55 -4.57
CA LEU A 176 3.08 13.45 -5.12
C LEU A 176 2.97 13.52 -6.65
N VAL A 177 2.64 14.70 -7.21
CA VAL A 177 2.57 14.87 -8.67
C VAL A 177 3.95 14.71 -9.32
N HIS A 178 5.02 15.17 -8.67
CA HIS A 178 6.38 14.95 -9.16
C HIS A 178 6.75 13.46 -9.21
N ILE A 179 6.36 12.68 -8.21
CA ILE A 179 6.56 11.21 -8.20
C ILE A 179 5.74 10.55 -9.31
N LEU A 180 4.47 10.92 -9.46
CA LEU A 180 3.60 10.40 -10.53
C LEU A 180 4.20 10.69 -11.93
N ARG A 181 4.79 11.87 -12.12
CA ARG A 181 5.47 12.27 -13.38
C ARG A 181 6.65 11.39 -13.80
N LYS A 182 7.17 10.55 -12.89
CA LYS A 182 8.22 9.56 -13.21
C LYS A 182 7.70 8.47 -14.15
N LYS A 183 6.43 8.05 -14.01
CA LYS A 183 5.80 7.01 -14.83
C LYS A 183 4.68 7.50 -15.74
N ILE A 184 4.15 8.71 -15.52
CA ILE A 184 3.03 9.26 -16.26
C ILE A 184 3.45 10.59 -16.90
N LYS A 185 3.41 10.68 -18.23
CA LYS A 185 3.67 11.93 -18.98
C LYS A 185 2.42 12.57 -19.57
N ASP A 186 1.26 12.01 -19.26
CA ASP A 186 -0.02 12.61 -19.64
C ASP A 186 -0.42 13.71 -18.63
N GLU A 187 -0.14 14.96 -19.00
CA GLU A 187 -0.46 16.12 -18.16
C GLU A 187 -1.98 16.33 -17.99
N ARG A 188 -2.84 15.84 -18.90
CA ARG A 188 -4.31 15.94 -18.73
C ARG A 188 -4.76 15.04 -17.58
N PHE A 189 -4.21 13.83 -17.51
CA PHE A 189 -4.47 12.91 -16.41
C PHE A 189 -3.88 13.40 -15.08
N LEU A 190 -2.65 13.92 -15.09
CA LEU A 190 -2.04 14.51 -13.89
C LEU A 190 -2.83 15.74 -13.41
N ASN A 191 -3.34 16.58 -14.32
CA ASN A 191 -4.19 17.70 -13.97
C ASN A 191 -5.53 17.24 -13.36
N LEU A 192 -6.09 16.10 -13.80
CA LEU A 192 -7.28 15.53 -13.16
C LEU A 192 -6.98 15.08 -11.72
N ILE A 193 -5.85 14.42 -11.48
CA ILE A 193 -5.39 14.08 -10.12
C ILE A 193 -5.19 15.37 -9.28
N TRP A 194 -4.60 16.41 -9.87
CA TRP A 194 -4.42 17.69 -9.19
C TRP A 194 -5.75 18.36 -8.82
N LYS A 195 -6.74 18.35 -9.72
CA LYS A 195 -8.10 18.83 -9.45
C LYS A 195 -8.75 18.04 -8.32
N LEU A 196 -8.52 16.73 -8.24
CA LEU A 196 -9.03 15.89 -7.15
C LEU A 196 -8.41 16.29 -5.80
N LEU A 197 -7.09 16.40 -5.74
CA LEU A 197 -6.37 16.77 -4.52
C LEU A 197 -6.78 18.16 -4.01
N LYS A 198 -7.08 19.09 -4.91
CA LYS A 198 -7.56 20.44 -4.60
C LYS A 198 -9.07 20.59 -4.40
N ALA A 199 -9.86 19.53 -4.57
CA ALA A 199 -11.32 19.61 -4.52
C ALA A 199 -11.87 20.15 -3.18
N GLY A 200 -11.06 20.06 -2.11
CA GLY A 200 -11.40 20.57 -0.80
C GLY A 200 -12.43 19.71 -0.08
N TYR A 201 -12.94 20.23 1.03
CA TYR A 201 -13.99 19.60 1.81
C TYR A 201 -15.02 20.63 2.26
N MET A 202 -16.25 20.17 2.49
CA MET A 202 -17.29 20.93 3.16
C MET A 202 -17.28 20.60 4.65
N ASP A 203 -17.25 21.63 5.48
CA ASP A 203 -17.43 21.47 6.94
C ASP A 203 -18.90 21.21 7.30
N LEU A 204 -19.13 20.84 8.56
CA LEU A 204 -20.48 20.57 9.10
C LEU A 204 -21.41 21.80 9.06
N HIS A 205 -20.87 23.00 8.84
CA HIS A 205 -21.61 24.27 8.73
C HIS A 205 -21.84 24.69 7.27
N GLY A 206 -21.52 23.82 6.30
CA GLY A 206 -21.74 24.05 4.86
C GLY A 206 -20.70 24.95 4.19
N SER A 207 -19.63 25.35 4.90
CA SER A 207 -18.58 26.20 4.33
C SER A 207 -17.56 25.36 3.56
N LYS A 208 -17.27 25.76 2.32
CA LYS A 208 -16.23 25.15 1.48
C LYS A 208 -14.85 25.57 1.99
N LYS A 209 -13.99 24.60 2.30
CA LYS A 209 -12.57 24.83 2.64
C LYS A 209 -11.68 24.15 1.60
N GLU A 210 -10.62 24.85 1.21
CA GLU A 210 -9.59 24.27 0.33
C GLU A 210 -8.76 23.23 1.09
N SER A 211 -8.45 22.12 0.44
CA SER A 211 -7.48 21.16 0.97
C SER A 211 -6.11 21.62 0.52
N LEU A 212 -5.38 22.29 1.39
CA LEU A 212 -4.00 22.72 1.12
C LEU A 212 -3.02 21.53 1.22
N ILE A 213 -3.37 20.50 1.98
CA ILE A 213 -2.53 19.31 2.25
C ILE A 213 -3.44 18.08 2.38
N GLY A 214 -2.94 16.90 1.99
CA GLY A 214 -3.61 15.61 2.18
C GLY A 214 -4.59 15.21 1.09
N SER A 215 -4.99 13.93 1.08
CA SER A 215 -6.09 13.41 0.27
C SER A 215 -7.32 13.24 1.16
N PRO A 216 -8.54 13.59 0.72
CA PRO A 216 -9.73 13.40 1.55
C PRO A 216 -9.84 11.94 2.03
N GLN A 217 -9.75 11.74 3.35
CA GLN A 217 -9.72 10.41 3.94
C GLN A 217 -11.05 9.69 3.66
N GLY A 218 -11.07 8.75 2.71
CA GLY A 218 -12.29 8.11 2.21
C GLY A 218 -12.46 8.14 0.69
N GLY A 219 -11.60 8.89 -0.03
CA GLY A 219 -11.52 8.81 -1.50
C GLY A 219 -10.97 7.45 -1.95
N ILE A 220 -11.62 6.83 -2.93
CA ILE A 220 -11.32 5.47 -3.44
C ILE A 220 -9.88 5.37 -3.95
N ILE A 221 -9.35 6.45 -4.51
CA ILE A 221 -8.00 6.52 -5.09
C ILE A 221 -6.91 6.88 -4.06
N SER A 222 -7.28 7.34 -2.86
CA SER A 222 -6.31 7.77 -1.85
C SER A 222 -5.29 6.68 -1.45
N PRO A 223 -5.69 5.40 -1.27
CA PRO A 223 -4.75 4.35 -0.88
C PRO A 223 -3.65 4.10 -1.90
N ILE A 224 -3.98 4.07 -3.20
CA ILE A 224 -2.96 3.88 -4.24
C ILE A 224 -2.03 5.08 -4.37
N LEU A 225 -2.54 6.31 -4.22
CA LEU A 225 -1.71 7.53 -4.23
C LEU A 225 -0.73 7.55 -3.05
N ALA A 226 -1.18 7.17 -1.85
CA ALA A 226 -0.31 7.06 -0.68
C ALA A 226 0.77 5.99 -0.89
N ASN A 227 0.41 4.84 -1.48
CA ASN A 227 1.40 3.80 -1.80
C ASN A 227 2.42 4.26 -2.85
N VAL A 228 2.01 5.03 -3.87
CA VAL A 228 2.94 5.66 -4.82
C VAL A 228 3.91 6.59 -4.11
N TYR A 229 3.41 7.41 -3.17
CA TYR A 229 4.25 8.31 -2.40
C TYR A 229 5.25 7.55 -1.51
N LEU A 230 4.77 6.60 -0.72
CA LEU A 230 5.58 5.82 0.21
C LEU A 230 6.50 4.81 -0.48
N HIS A 231 6.27 4.51 -1.76
CA HIS A 231 7.18 3.68 -2.51
C HIS A 231 8.58 4.28 -2.63
N GLU A 232 8.70 5.61 -2.66
CA GLU A 232 10.01 6.28 -2.66
C GLU A 232 10.79 5.98 -1.38
N LEU A 233 10.10 5.87 -0.23
CA LEU A 233 10.70 5.42 1.02
C LEU A 233 11.12 3.96 0.94
N ASP A 234 10.27 3.09 0.38
CA ASP A 234 10.59 1.66 0.19
C ASP A 234 11.87 1.49 -0.66
N GLU A 235 12.01 2.24 -1.75
CA GLU A 235 13.20 2.24 -2.60
C GLU A 235 14.43 2.79 -1.88
N TYR A 236 14.28 3.83 -1.07
CA TYR A 236 15.36 4.40 -0.27
C TYR A 236 15.90 3.39 0.74
N ILE A 237 15.01 2.68 1.43
CA ILE A 237 15.40 1.63 2.39
C ILE A 237 16.11 0.48 1.66
N GLU A 238 15.66 0.09 0.46
CA GLU A 238 16.35 -0.93 -0.33
C GLU A 238 17.78 -0.51 -0.72
N LYS A 239 18.02 0.78 -0.98
CA LYS A 239 19.38 1.32 -1.19
C LYS A 239 20.24 1.27 0.07
N ILE A 240 19.66 1.59 1.24
CA ILE A 240 20.32 1.47 2.54
C ILE A 240 20.72 0.01 2.80
N LYS A 241 19.81 -0.94 2.58
CA LYS A 241 20.07 -2.37 2.74
C LYS A 241 21.30 -2.79 1.93
N LYS A 242 21.35 -2.44 0.64
CA LYS A 242 22.51 -2.78 -0.23
C LYS A 242 23.83 -2.22 0.27
N THR A 243 23.82 -1.08 0.95
CA THR A 243 25.04 -0.40 1.42
C THR A 243 25.51 -0.91 2.79
N HIS A 244 24.57 -1.25 3.68
CA HIS A 244 24.87 -1.59 5.07
C HIS A 244 24.87 -3.08 5.39
N GLU A 245 24.30 -3.92 4.51
CA GLU A 245 24.30 -5.37 4.71
C GLU A 245 25.70 -5.98 4.55
N LYS A 246 26.05 -6.87 5.47
CA LYS A 246 27.36 -7.53 5.53
C LYS A 246 27.19 -9.01 5.85
N GLY A 247 28.05 -9.83 5.24
CA GLY A 247 28.10 -11.28 5.47
C GLY A 247 26.89 -12.02 4.90
N THR A 248 27.07 -13.31 4.63
CA THR A 248 26.01 -14.19 4.09
C THR A 248 25.30 -14.99 5.18
N LYS A 249 25.98 -15.25 6.31
CA LYS A 249 25.44 -16.09 7.40
C LYS A 249 26.00 -15.64 8.75
N LYS A 250 25.15 -15.56 9.79
CA LYS A 250 25.58 -15.38 11.18
C LYS A 250 26.49 -16.54 11.61
N ARG A 251 27.57 -16.23 12.31
CA ARG A 251 28.46 -17.23 12.89
C ARG A 251 27.73 -18.13 13.90
N ASP A 252 28.12 -19.40 13.94
CA ASP A 252 27.66 -20.32 14.97
C ASP A 252 28.22 -19.89 16.33
N ASN A 253 27.41 -20.00 17.38
CA ASN A 253 27.86 -19.73 18.74
C ASN A 253 28.77 -20.90 19.21
N PRO A 254 30.06 -20.66 19.50
CA PRO A 254 30.98 -21.73 19.92
C PRO A 254 30.51 -22.48 21.17
N GLU A 255 29.86 -21.78 22.11
CA GLU A 255 29.32 -22.37 23.33
C GLU A 255 28.18 -23.34 23.01
N TYR A 256 27.24 -22.92 22.14
CA TYR A 256 26.15 -23.77 21.69
C TYR A 256 26.67 -25.03 20.97
N VAL A 257 27.66 -24.87 20.08
CA VAL A 257 28.29 -25.99 19.37
C VAL A 257 28.94 -26.97 20.36
N ARG A 258 29.61 -26.47 21.40
CA ARG A 258 30.19 -27.30 22.47
C ARG A 258 29.11 -28.08 23.22
N LEU A 259 28.00 -27.43 23.60
CA LEU A 259 26.89 -28.08 24.30
C LEU A 259 26.24 -29.18 23.45
N ILE A 260 26.09 -28.95 22.14
CA ILE A 260 25.55 -29.95 21.21
C ILE A 260 26.49 -31.17 21.08
N ARG A 261 27.81 -30.95 21.00
CA ARG A 261 28.80 -32.03 20.99
C ARG A 261 28.73 -32.88 22.26
N GLU A 262 28.64 -32.24 23.41
CA GLU A 262 28.55 -32.94 24.70
C GLU A 262 27.21 -33.70 24.84
N LYS A 263 26.10 -33.10 24.40
CA LYS A 263 24.81 -33.78 24.29
C LYS A 263 24.92 -35.04 23.42
N ASN A 264 25.53 -34.93 22.23
CA ASN A 264 25.68 -36.07 21.32
C ASN A 264 26.57 -37.17 21.92
N ARG A 265 27.62 -36.81 22.67
CA ARG A 265 28.46 -37.76 23.41
C ARG A 265 27.66 -38.52 24.47
N LEU A 266 26.84 -37.84 25.28
CA LEU A 266 25.99 -38.49 26.28
C LEU A 266 24.94 -39.41 25.64
N VAL A 267 24.40 -39.04 24.48
CA VAL A 267 23.50 -39.91 23.70
C VAL A 267 24.22 -41.18 23.26
N ALA A 268 25.42 -41.05 22.70
CA ALA A 268 26.22 -42.20 22.27
C ALA A 268 26.58 -43.15 23.43
N GLN A 269 26.69 -42.61 24.65
CA GLN A 269 26.91 -43.38 25.87
C GLN A 269 25.63 -43.96 26.50
N GLY A 270 24.45 -43.73 25.90
CA GLY A 270 23.16 -44.16 26.46
C GLY A 270 22.70 -43.38 27.70
N ALA A 271 23.40 -42.30 28.08
CA ALA A 271 23.21 -41.56 29.32
C ALA A 271 22.08 -40.49 29.23
N THR A 272 21.00 -40.78 28.50
CA THR A 272 19.94 -39.81 28.16
C THR A 272 18.99 -39.50 29.33
N LYS A 273 18.90 -40.37 30.34
CA LYS A 273 18.04 -40.17 31.53
C LYS A 273 18.76 -39.51 32.71
N THR A 274 20.01 -39.10 32.55
CA THR A 274 20.86 -38.58 33.64
C THR A 274 20.56 -37.11 33.98
N LYS A 275 20.91 -36.69 35.20
CA LYS A 275 20.84 -35.28 35.63
C LYS A 275 21.74 -34.38 34.78
N ALA A 276 22.90 -34.90 34.36
CA ALA A 276 23.83 -34.22 33.46
C ALA A 276 23.19 -33.92 32.09
N PHE A 277 22.50 -34.91 31.49
CA PHE A 277 21.79 -34.72 30.23
C PHE A 277 20.70 -33.63 30.34
N ARG A 278 19.92 -33.66 31.44
CA ARG A 278 18.90 -32.63 31.70
C ARG A 278 19.51 -31.23 31.88
N ALA A 279 20.65 -31.12 32.54
CA ALA A 279 21.36 -29.86 32.74
C ALA A 279 21.87 -29.27 31.41
N ILE A 280 22.47 -30.11 30.55
CA ILE A 280 22.91 -29.70 29.21
C ILE A 280 21.73 -29.26 28.35
N MET A 281 20.61 -30.00 28.36
CA MET A 281 19.41 -29.60 27.64
C MET A 281 18.85 -28.25 28.13
N LYS A 282 18.94 -27.96 29.44
CA LYS A 282 18.56 -26.65 29.99
C LYS A 282 19.49 -25.55 29.48
N GLN A 283 20.80 -25.79 29.44
CA GLN A 283 21.78 -24.84 28.89
C GLN A 283 21.56 -24.60 27.39
N ILE A 284 21.36 -25.65 26.59
CA ILE A 284 21.08 -25.54 25.14
C ILE A 284 19.85 -24.67 24.87
N ARG A 285 18.80 -24.75 25.69
CA ARG A 285 17.60 -23.92 25.54
C ARG A 285 17.85 -22.45 25.87
N ALA A 286 18.79 -22.16 26.77
CA ALA A 286 19.14 -20.81 27.19
C ALA A 286 20.20 -20.16 26.28
N THR A 287 21.06 -20.96 25.65
CA THR A 287 22.14 -20.48 24.80
C THR A 287 21.67 -20.32 23.36
N PRO A 288 21.76 -19.12 22.75
CA PRO A 288 21.46 -18.92 21.34
C PRO A 288 22.36 -19.76 20.44
N SER A 289 21.80 -20.34 19.38
CA SER A 289 22.55 -21.17 18.43
C SER A 289 23.55 -20.38 17.56
N LYS A 290 23.27 -19.09 17.38
CA LYS A 290 24.10 -18.13 16.63
C LYS A 290 24.64 -17.05 17.56
N VAL A 291 25.76 -16.44 17.17
CA VAL A 291 26.27 -15.26 17.87
C VAL A 291 25.24 -14.13 17.74
N VAL A 292 24.84 -13.55 18.87
CA VAL A 292 23.83 -12.48 18.92
C VAL A 292 24.39 -11.20 18.30
N ASN A 293 25.54 -10.71 18.77
CA ASN A 293 26.17 -9.50 18.28
C ASN A 293 27.39 -9.85 17.40
N ASP A 294 27.13 -10.31 16.18
CA ASP A 294 28.18 -10.62 15.21
C ASP A 294 28.56 -9.35 14.41
N PRO A 295 29.73 -8.72 14.64
CA PRO A 295 30.13 -7.51 13.93
C PRO A 295 30.37 -7.74 12.42
N THR A 296 30.49 -9.00 12.01
CA THR A 296 30.74 -9.39 10.61
C THR A 296 29.46 -9.68 9.84
N PHE A 297 28.30 -9.68 10.51
CA PHE A 297 27.01 -9.97 9.90
C PHE A 297 25.99 -8.88 10.23
N CYS A 298 25.41 -8.30 9.18
CA CYS A 298 24.27 -7.40 9.28
C CYS A 298 23.33 -7.69 8.11
N ARG A 299 22.07 -8.01 8.41
CA ARG A 299 21.01 -8.15 7.40
C ARG A 299 19.81 -7.37 7.87
N ILE A 300 19.31 -6.50 7.02
CA ILE A 300 18.22 -5.60 7.36
C ILE A 300 16.98 -6.14 6.68
N LYS A 301 16.02 -6.59 7.50
CA LYS A 301 14.69 -6.97 7.02
C LYS A 301 13.77 -5.76 7.16
N TYR A 302 12.90 -5.58 6.19
CA TYR A 302 12.00 -4.43 6.12
C TYR A 302 10.65 -4.88 5.59
N LEU A 303 9.58 -4.39 6.21
CA LEU A 303 8.20 -4.60 5.77
C LEU A 303 7.38 -3.36 6.10
N ARG A 304 6.50 -2.96 5.19
CA ARG A 304 5.55 -1.85 5.38
C ARG A 304 4.12 -2.32 5.19
N TYR A 305 3.24 -1.91 6.10
CA TYR A 305 1.81 -2.07 6.02
C TYR A 305 1.14 -0.71 6.13
N ALA A 306 0.81 -0.11 4.98
CA ALA A 306 0.27 1.25 4.93
C ALA A 306 1.25 2.29 5.53
N ASP A 307 0.85 2.92 6.62
CA ASP A 307 1.58 3.90 7.44
C ASP A 307 2.52 3.24 8.47
N ASP A 308 2.22 2.02 8.90
CA ASP A 308 3.08 1.24 9.79
C ASP A 308 4.23 0.59 9.02
N TRP A 309 5.43 0.58 9.59
CA TRP A 309 6.55 -0.20 9.08
C TRP A 309 7.36 -0.84 10.19
N LEU A 310 7.98 -1.96 9.84
CA LEU A 310 8.81 -2.75 10.72
C LEU A 310 10.16 -3.00 10.04
N SER A 311 11.23 -2.91 10.83
CA SER A 311 12.56 -3.33 10.40
C SER A 311 13.23 -4.21 11.44
N ALA A 312 14.14 -5.07 11.01
CA ALA A 312 14.77 -6.07 11.87
C ALA A 312 16.21 -6.41 11.45
N THR A 313 17.05 -6.76 12.43
CA THR A 313 18.46 -7.17 12.25
C THR A 313 18.89 -8.31 13.17
#